data_AF-A0A353P4F8-F1
#
_entry.id   AF-A0A353P4F8-F1
#
_cell.length_a   1.000
_cell.length_b   1.000
_cell.length_c   1.000
_cell.angle_alpha   90.00
_cell.angle_beta   90.00
_cell.angle_gamma   90.00
#
_symmetry.space_group_name_H-M   'P 1'
#
loop_
_entity.id
_entity.type
_entity.pdbx_description
1 polymer ?
#
loop_
_entity_poly.entity_id
_entity_poly.type
_entity_poly.pdbx_seq_one_letter_code
_entity_poly.pdbx_strand_id
1 'polypeptide(L)'
;MDSNQLHVELKTGMPSRMVLKGTYGENIHKTFGITRQGVRWRFQHIFGLAYVRAFETILLIEKIFGTEVREYAIRISREKYQLRQKVKKGL
;
A
#
# COMPACT_ATOMS: atom_id res chain seq x y z
N MET A 1 -11.41 13.21 20.21
CA MET A 1 -10.71 12.57 19.08
C MET A 1 -10.73 11.08 19.32
N ASP A 2 -11.47 10.33 18.50
CA ASP A 2 -11.77 8.92 18.76
C ASP A 2 -10.53 8.04 18.69
N SER A 3 -10.21 7.39 19.81
CA SER A 3 -9.05 6.51 20.02
C SER A 3 -9.11 5.17 19.23
N ASN A 4 -10.00 5.07 18.23
CA ASN A 4 -10.42 3.80 17.60
C ASN A 4 -10.12 3.70 16.10
N GLN A 5 -9.42 4.67 15.49
CA GLN A 5 -9.16 4.65 14.05
C GLN A 5 -7.91 3.83 13.69
N LEU A 6 -8.03 2.98 12.66
CA LEU A 6 -6.89 2.23 12.09
C LEU A 6 -5.87 3.21 11.51
N HIS A 7 -4.61 3.05 11.89
CA HIS A 7 -3.51 3.88 11.39
C HIS A 7 -2.22 3.07 11.25
N VAL A 8 -1.29 3.56 10.44
CA VAL A 8 0.02 2.92 10.22
C VAL A 8 1.08 3.71 10.98
N GLU A 9 1.83 3.02 11.82
CA GLU A 9 3.01 3.55 12.51
C GLU A 9 4.28 3.01 11.85
N LEU A 10 5.33 3.85 11.83
CA LEU A 10 6.67 3.41 11.48
C LEU A 10 7.37 2.87 12.72
N LYS A 11 7.78 1.60 12.68
CA LYS A 11 8.69 1.03 13.67
C LYS A 11 10.13 1.14 13.16
N THR A 12 10.90 1.99 13.82
CA THR A 12 12.31 2.25 13.52
C THR A 12 13.18 1.02 13.78
N GLY A 13 14.21 0.86 12.95
CA GLY A 13 15.16 -0.26 12.95
C GLY A 13 15.95 -0.32 11.65
N MET A 14 16.83 -1.32 11.50
CA MET A 14 17.53 -1.61 10.25
C MET A 14 17.24 -3.06 9.81
N PRO A 15 16.29 -3.27 8.87
CA PRO A 15 15.41 -2.28 8.24
C PRO A 15 14.24 -1.83 9.13
N SER A 16 13.74 -0.62 8.89
CA SER A 16 12.49 -0.13 9.49
C SER A 16 11.30 -0.85 8.87
N ARG A 17 10.17 -0.92 9.59
CA ARG A 17 8.96 -1.58 9.09
C ARG A 17 7.69 -0.82 9.46
N MET A 18 6.68 -0.92 8.60
CA MET A 18 5.35 -0.40 8.87
C MET A 18 4.59 -1.36 9.80
N VAL A 19 3.83 -0.82 10.74
CA VAL A 19 2.98 -1.57 11.66
C VAL A 19 1.59 -0.96 11.66
N LEU A 20 0.58 -1.75 11.34
CA LEU A 20 -0.81 -1.35 11.48
C LEU A 20 -1.18 -1.32 12.98
N LYS A 21 -1.90 -0.28 13.42
CA LYS A 21 -2.34 -0.06 14.81
C LYS A 21 -3.81 0.36 14.84
N GLY A 22 -4.45 0.25 16.01
CA GLY A 22 -5.90 0.45 16.21
C GLY A 22 -6.61 -0.82 16.69
N THR A 23 -7.87 -0.74 17.12
CA THR A 23 -8.61 -1.84 17.77
C THR A 23 -8.96 -2.97 16.78
N TYR A 24 -8.07 -3.96 16.71
CA TYR A 24 -8.15 -5.15 15.87
C TYR A 24 -9.33 -6.11 16.15
N GLY A 25 -10.09 -5.92 17.23
CA GLY A 25 -11.12 -6.86 17.69
C GLY A 25 -12.37 -6.85 16.81
N GLU A 26 -13.31 -5.99 17.15
CA GLU A 26 -14.59 -5.88 16.43
C GLU A 26 -14.48 -5.16 15.08
N ASN A 27 -13.66 -4.11 15.00
CA ASN A 27 -13.61 -3.28 13.80
C ASN A 27 -13.01 -4.02 12.61
N ILE A 28 -12.04 -4.92 12.80
CA ILE A 28 -11.44 -5.61 11.66
C ILE A 28 -12.38 -6.60 10.99
N HIS A 29 -13.10 -7.38 11.78
CA HIS A 29 -14.04 -8.33 11.22
C HIS A 29 -15.19 -7.59 10.51
N LYS A 30 -15.71 -6.51 11.13
CA LYS A 30 -16.74 -5.64 10.54
C LYS A 30 -16.27 -4.89 9.29
N THR A 31 -15.05 -4.37 9.27
CA THR A 31 -14.52 -3.54 8.15
C THR A 31 -14.01 -4.38 6.98
N PHE A 32 -13.33 -5.50 7.24
CA PHE A 32 -12.64 -6.26 6.19
C PHE A 32 -13.22 -7.64 5.93
N GLY A 33 -14.15 -8.12 6.76
CA GLY A 33 -14.76 -9.45 6.62
C GLY A 33 -13.77 -10.61 6.82
N ILE A 34 -12.60 -10.36 7.42
CA ILE A 34 -11.54 -11.37 7.60
C ILE A 34 -11.00 -11.38 9.04
N THR A 35 -10.30 -12.45 9.39
CA THR A 35 -9.68 -12.59 10.72
C THR A 35 -8.55 -11.58 10.93
N ARG A 36 -8.21 -11.34 12.19
CA ARG A 36 -7.05 -10.51 12.58
C ARG A 36 -5.75 -10.96 11.91
N GLN A 37 -5.53 -12.27 11.81
CA GLN A 37 -4.35 -12.82 11.14
C GLN A 37 -4.40 -12.60 9.63
N GLY A 38 -5.57 -12.73 9.02
CA GLY A 38 -5.78 -12.40 7.61
C GLY A 38 -5.47 -10.93 7.30
N VAL A 39 -5.89 -9.99 8.15
CA VAL A 39 -5.52 -8.57 8.01
C VAL A 39 -4.01 -8.38 8.14
N ARG A 40 -3.36 -8.98 9.13
CA ARG A 40 -1.90 -8.87 9.30
C ARG A 40 -1.16 -9.38 8.07
N TRP A 41 -1.58 -10.51 7.51
CA TRP A 41 -0.98 -11.07 6.30
C TRP A 41 -1.19 -10.13 5.10
N ARG A 42 -2.43 -9.66 4.86
CA ARG A 42 -2.71 -8.73 3.75
C ARG A 42 -1.95 -7.42 3.90
N PHE A 43 -1.87 -6.89 5.12
CA PHE A 43 -1.11 -5.68 5.41
C PHE A 43 0.37 -5.87 5.08
N GLN A 44 0.99 -6.96 5.57
CA GLN A 44 2.39 -7.24 5.27
C GLN A 44 2.63 -7.46 3.77
N HIS A 45 1.72 -8.14 3.08
CA HIS A 45 1.85 -8.40 1.65
C HIS A 45 1.67 -7.12 0.79
N ILE A 46 0.73 -6.25 1.14
CA ILE A 46 0.47 -5.03 0.36
C ILE A 46 1.47 -3.93 0.73
N PHE A 47 1.58 -3.58 2.01
CA PHE A 47 2.40 -2.45 2.47
C PHE A 47 3.86 -2.84 2.61
N GLY A 48 4.13 -3.95 3.28
CA GLY A 48 5.50 -4.39 3.54
C GLY A 48 6.20 -4.91 2.28
N LEU A 49 5.50 -5.71 1.48
CA LEU A 49 6.09 -6.36 0.30
C LEU A 49 5.88 -5.52 -0.96
N ALA A 50 4.64 -5.37 -1.43
CA ALA A 50 4.38 -4.76 -2.74
C ALA A 50 4.74 -3.27 -2.77
N TYR A 51 4.30 -2.50 -1.77
CA TYR A 51 4.51 -1.05 -1.72
C TYR A 51 5.99 -0.72 -1.54
N VAL A 52 6.66 -1.23 -0.50
CA VAL A 52 8.10 -0.96 -0.28
C VAL A 52 8.95 -1.43 -1.47
N ARG A 53 8.71 -2.63 -2.02
CA ARG A 53 9.46 -3.10 -3.20
C ARG A 53 9.25 -2.24 -4.44
N ALA A 54 8.08 -1.63 -4.60
CA ALA A 54 7.88 -0.67 -5.69
C ALA A 54 8.83 0.53 -5.55
N PHE A 55 9.03 1.06 -4.33
CA PHE A 55 10.01 2.12 -4.10
C PHE A 55 11.45 1.64 -4.29
N GLU A 56 11.81 0.44 -3.84
CA GLU A 56 13.14 -0.15 -4.10
C GLU A 56 13.40 -0.28 -5.60
N THR A 57 12.39 -0.70 -6.37
CA THR A 57 12.47 -0.82 -7.83
C THR A 57 12.63 0.54 -8.50
N ILE A 58 11.86 1.54 -8.06
CA ILE A 58 11.99 2.93 -8.54
C ILE A 58 13.41 3.44 -8.28
N LEU A 59 13.93 3.28 -7.06
CA LEU A 59 15.29 3.69 -6.70
C LEU A 59 16.35 3.02 -7.60
N LEU A 60 16.19 1.72 -7.88
CA LEU A 60 17.09 1.01 -8.78
C LEU A 60 17.04 1.55 -10.22
N ILE A 61 15.85 1.71 -10.78
CA ILE A 61 15.66 2.18 -12.15
C ILE A 61 16.20 3.61 -12.29
N GLU A 62 15.85 4.51 -11.37
CA GLU A 62 16.26 5.91 -11.45
C GLU A 62 17.76 6.09 -11.24
N LYS A 63 18.41 5.22 -10.46
CA LYS A 63 19.88 5.20 -10.35
C LYS A 63 20.56 4.91 -11.70
N ILE A 64 19.91 4.15 -12.58
CA ILE A 64 20.46 3.73 -13.88
C ILE A 64 20.08 4.72 -14.99
N PHE A 65 18.83 5.18 -15.02
CA PHE A 65 18.26 5.93 -16.14
C PHE A 65 17.95 7.40 -15.83
N GLY A 66 18.17 7.86 -14.60
CA GLY A 66 17.75 9.19 -14.16
C GLY A 66 16.28 9.24 -13.72
N THR A 67 15.83 10.39 -13.21
CA THR A 67 14.50 10.55 -12.59
C THR A 67 13.38 10.86 -13.59
N GLU A 68 13.72 11.16 -14.85
CA GLU A 68 12.76 11.52 -15.92
C GLU A 68 11.75 10.40 -16.19
N VAL A 69 12.17 9.13 -16.07
CA VAL A 69 11.33 7.94 -16.23
C VAL A 69 10.16 7.88 -15.24
N ARG A 70 10.24 8.60 -14.11
CA ARG A 70 9.17 8.69 -13.11
C ARG A 70 7.92 9.34 -13.69
N GLU A 71 8.08 10.41 -14.48
CA GLU A 71 6.95 11.12 -15.07
C GLU A 71 6.16 10.20 -16.02
N TYR A 72 6.88 9.42 -16.82
CA TYR A 72 6.29 8.44 -17.72
C TYR A 72 5.54 7.36 -16.95
N ALA A 73 6.15 6.82 -15.90
CA ALA A 73 5.53 5.80 -15.05
C ALA A 73 4.25 6.31 -14.36
N ILE A 74 4.26 7.55 -13.84
CA ILE A 74 3.08 8.18 -13.23
C ILE A 74 1.96 8.35 -14.26
N ARG A 75 2.28 8.83 -15.47
CA ARG A 75 1.30 9.00 -16.55
C ARG A 75 0.62 7.68 -16.91
N ILE A 76 1.42 6.65 -17.20
CA ILE A 76 0.94 5.30 -17.55
C ILE A 76 0.10 4.70 -16.41
N SER A 77 0.52 4.89 -15.15
CA SER A 77 -0.22 4.40 -13.98
C SER A 77 -1.61 5.02 -13.87
N ARG A 78 -1.71 6.33 -14.08
CA ARG A 78 -3.00 7.07 -14.10
C ARG A 78 -3.91 6.59 -15.22
N GLU A 79 -3.38 6.45 -16.43
CA GLU A 79 -4.12 5.92 -17.59
C GLU A 79 -4.69 4.52 -17.29
N LYS A 80 -3.84 3.60 -16.81
CA LYS A 80 -4.27 2.24 -16.42
C LYS A 80 -5.32 2.25 -15.31
N TYR A 81 -5.20 3.14 -14.32
CA TYR A 81 -6.21 3.28 -13.27
C TYR A 81 -7.54 3.75 -13.84
N GLN A 82 -7.55 4.78 -14.68
CA GLN A 82 -8.76 5.29 -15.33
C GLN A 82 -9.44 4.21 -16.18
N LEU A 83 -8.68 3.44 -16.96
CA LEU A 83 -9.23 2.33 -17.74
C LEU A 83 -9.93 1.29 -16.85
N ARG A 84 -9.32 0.90 -15.73
CA ARG A 84 -9.95 -0.02 -14.77
C ARG A 84 -11.22 0.56 -14.15
N GLN A 85 -11.27 1.85 -13.90
CA GLN A 85 -12.47 2.50 -13.36
C GLN A 85 -13.61 2.55 -14.39
N LYS A 86 -13.31 2.74 -15.69
CA LYS A 86 -14.31 2.68 -16.76
C LYS A 86 -14.95 1.29 -16.86
N VAL A 87 -14.14 0.22 -16.84
CA VAL A 87 -14.63 -1.17 -16.82
C VAL A 87 -15.51 -1.44 -15.60
N LYS A 88 -15.11 -0.96 -14.40
CA LYS A 88 -15.92 -1.12 -13.18
C LYS A 88 -17.24 -0.35 -13.19
N LYS A 89 -17.34 0.74 -13.95
CA LYS A 89 -18.53 1.59 -14.03
C LYS A 89 -19.49 1.19 -15.17
N GLY A 90 -19.21 0.10 -15.89
CA GLY A 90 -20.09 -0.38 -16.95
C GLY A 90 -19.93 0.39 -18.26
N LEU A 91 -18.73 0.32 -18.84
CA LEU A 91 -18.65 -0.13 -20.23
C LEU A 91 -18.66 -1.66 -20.22
#